data_AF-A0A520BXI2-F1
#
_entry.id   AF-A0A520BXI2-F1
#
_cell.length_a   1.000
_cell.length_b   1.000
_cell.length_c   1.000
_cell.angle_alpha   90.00
_cell.angle_beta   90.00
_cell.angle_gamma   90.00
#
_symmetry.space_group_name_H-M   'P 1'
#
loop_
_entity.id
_entity.type
_entity.pdbx_description
1 polymer ?
#
loop_
_entity_poly.entity_id
_entity_poly.type
_entity_poly.pdbx_seq_one_letter_code
_entity_poly.pdbx_strand_id
1 'polypeptide(L)'
;MFNWLLLFLQAFANFGFFNLTLLFALMLILFFGYRLIASTRKRNKANSRLLFEANATVQLKDQVANDLDTELLRRNRELRQKSRELLQKNILLEQQALELVSRNALLKKQQEQILRLNVLLEIEHVPINLSNTYKSKISTDFDEAEFVHQYPNKEACYQFLANAKWQNGYNCVKCGNSNYCKGKTPYNRRCTKCAYEESILHHTIFENNRIPIEKAFYLLYLMYSNKGAISSHKLAETLGIRQSTCWTYANRIRKIMHERKKEIKGIDKMGWQNLVVYK
;
A
#
# COMPACT_ATOMS: atom_id res chain seq x y z
N MET A 1 24.50 -112.04 55.12
CA MET A 1 24.44 -110.76 55.88
C MET A 1 24.83 -109.51 55.07
N PHE A 2 25.48 -109.63 53.91
CA PHE A 2 25.95 -108.47 53.11
C PHE A 2 24.88 -107.71 52.29
N ASN A 3 23.70 -108.28 52.08
CA ASN A 3 22.72 -107.72 51.13
C ASN A 3 21.89 -106.56 51.70
N TRP A 4 21.67 -106.53 53.03
CA TRP A 4 20.88 -105.48 53.69
C TRP A 4 21.62 -104.15 53.78
N LEU A 5 22.95 -104.16 53.95
CA LEU A 5 23.76 -102.94 53.98
C LEU A 5 23.81 -102.26 52.61
N LEU A 6 23.85 -103.06 51.52
CA LEU A 6 23.86 -102.57 50.15
C LEU A 6 22.51 -101.93 49.77
N LEU A 7 21.39 -102.56 50.13
CA LEU A 7 20.05 -102.01 49.93
C LEU A 7 19.83 -100.71 50.71
N PHE A 8 20.38 -100.61 51.93
CA PHE A 8 20.30 -99.40 52.75
C PHE A 8 21.12 -98.25 52.15
N LEU A 9 22.36 -98.53 51.70
CA LEU A 9 23.21 -97.56 50.99
C LEU A 9 22.58 -97.10 49.68
N GLN A 10 21.91 -97.99 48.95
CA GLN A 10 21.23 -97.67 47.70
C GLN A 10 19.94 -96.85 47.93
N ALA A 11 19.19 -97.11 48.99
CA ALA A 11 18.07 -96.28 49.41
C ALA A 11 18.51 -94.88 49.86
N PHE A 12 19.61 -94.79 50.62
CA PHE A 12 20.18 -93.51 51.06
C PHE A 12 20.72 -92.69 49.88
N ALA A 13 21.41 -93.35 48.94
CA ALA A 13 21.88 -92.73 47.70
C ALA A 13 20.69 -92.21 46.86
N ASN A 14 19.66 -93.04 46.65
CA ASN A 14 18.46 -92.64 45.91
C ASN A 14 17.73 -91.46 46.59
N PHE A 15 17.58 -91.46 47.91
CA PHE A 15 17.00 -90.33 48.65
C PHE A 15 17.82 -89.04 48.49
N GLY A 16 19.15 -89.15 48.49
CA GLY A 16 20.05 -88.03 48.16
C GLY A 16 19.86 -87.52 46.73
N PHE A 17 19.72 -88.42 45.75
CA PHE A 17 19.46 -88.06 44.35
C PHE A 17 18.09 -87.39 44.17
N PHE A 18 17.02 -87.88 44.80
CA PHE A 18 15.70 -87.25 44.74
C PHE A 18 15.69 -85.85 45.37
N ASN A 19 16.38 -85.66 46.51
CA ASN A 19 16.52 -84.34 47.11
C ASN A 19 17.33 -83.38 46.23
N LEU A 20 18.39 -83.88 45.58
CA LEU A 20 19.21 -83.08 44.66
C LEU A 20 18.43 -82.70 43.38
N THR A 21 17.64 -83.62 42.81
CA THR A 21 16.80 -83.33 41.64
C THR A 21 15.66 -82.37 41.97
N LEU A 22 15.05 -82.47 43.16
CA LEU A 22 14.03 -81.54 43.62
C LEU A 22 14.61 -80.14 43.89
N LEU A 23 15.78 -80.04 44.50
CA LEU A 23 16.49 -78.77 44.68
C LEU A 23 16.85 -78.13 43.34
N PHE A 24 17.33 -78.93 42.39
CA PHE A 24 17.63 -78.48 41.04
C PHE A 24 16.37 -77.98 40.30
N ALA A 25 15.26 -78.70 40.41
CA ALA A 25 13.97 -78.29 39.84
C ALA A 25 13.46 -76.97 40.44
N LEU A 26 13.57 -76.79 41.77
CA LEU A 26 13.22 -75.52 42.43
C LEU A 26 14.10 -74.36 41.96
N MET A 27 15.41 -74.59 41.84
CA MET A 27 16.34 -73.59 41.31
C MET A 27 16.00 -73.19 39.87
N LEU A 28 15.60 -74.14 39.02
CA LEU A 28 15.13 -73.85 37.66
C LEU A 28 13.82 -73.05 37.66
N ILE A 29 12.84 -73.43 38.47
CA ILE A 29 11.56 -72.72 38.57
C ILE A 29 11.78 -71.27 39.02
N LEU A 30 12.64 -71.04 40.03
CA LEU A 30 12.98 -69.69 40.49
C LEU A 30 13.72 -68.90 39.41
N PHE A 31 14.66 -69.52 38.70
CA PHE A 31 15.43 -68.87 37.63
C PHE A 31 14.53 -68.46 36.44
N PHE A 32 13.69 -69.38 35.94
CA PHE A 32 12.77 -69.10 34.84
C PHE A 32 11.65 -68.15 35.27
N GLY A 33 11.11 -68.31 36.49
CA GLY A 33 10.13 -67.39 37.07
C GLY A 33 10.66 -65.97 37.20
N TYR A 34 11.88 -65.80 37.71
CA TYR A 34 12.56 -64.50 37.78
C TYR A 34 12.75 -63.89 36.39
N ARG A 35 13.18 -64.67 35.40
CA ARG A 35 13.35 -64.18 34.01
C ARG A 35 12.03 -63.78 33.36
N LEU A 36 10.94 -64.52 33.58
CA LEU A 36 9.61 -64.16 33.08
C LEU A 36 9.12 -62.85 33.70
N ILE A 37 9.25 -62.70 35.02
CA ILE A 37 8.89 -61.46 35.74
C ILE A 37 9.78 -60.28 35.31
N ALA A 38 11.08 -60.50 35.11
CA ALA A 38 11.99 -59.48 34.62
C ALA A 38 11.64 -59.06 33.18
N SER A 39 11.27 -60.00 32.32
CA SER A 39 10.84 -59.75 30.94
C SER A 39 9.52 -58.97 30.88
N THR A 40 8.51 -59.35 31.67
CA THR A 40 7.23 -58.63 31.75
C THR A 40 7.41 -57.24 32.34
N ARG A 41 8.26 -57.05 33.36
CA ARG A 41 8.61 -55.71 33.87
C ARG A 41 9.27 -54.84 32.79
N LYS A 42 10.18 -55.39 31.98
CA LYS A 42 10.79 -54.66 30.86
C LYS A 42 9.75 -54.26 29.82
N ARG A 43 8.86 -55.17 29.43
CA ARG A 43 7.74 -54.90 28.50
C ARG A 43 6.77 -53.85 29.05
N ASN A 44 6.38 -53.96 30.32
CA ASN A 44 5.47 -53.00 30.95
C ASN A 44 6.09 -51.60 31.06
N LYS A 45 7.40 -51.51 31.35
CA LYS A 45 8.13 -50.23 31.30
C LYS A 45 8.17 -49.64 29.89
N ALA A 46 8.40 -50.47 28.86
CA ALA A 46 8.37 -50.02 27.47
C ALA A 46 6.95 -49.56 27.05
N ASN A 47 5.93 -50.35 27.36
CA ASN A 47 4.53 -50.02 27.10
C ASN A 47 4.10 -48.74 27.82
N SER A 48 4.53 -48.52 29.07
CA SER A 48 4.26 -47.27 29.80
C SER A 48 4.85 -46.04 29.12
N ARG A 49 6.05 -46.16 28.52
CA ARG A 49 6.67 -45.07 27.75
C ARG A 49 5.89 -44.79 26.46
N LEU A 50 5.51 -45.83 25.74
CA LEU A 50 4.70 -45.70 24.53
C LEU A 50 3.33 -45.06 24.83
N LEU A 51 2.70 -45.42 25.95
CA LEU A 51 1.44 -44.80 26.38
C LEU A 51 1.63 -43.32 26.72
N PHE A 52 2.71 -42.97 27.40
CA PHE A 52 3.03 -41.57 27.70
C PHE A 52 3.24 -40.75 26.42
N GLU A 53 4.02 -41.29 25.48
CA GLU A 53 4.27 -40.66 24.18
C GLU A 53 2.98 -40.53 23.36
N ALA A 54 2.17 -41.59 23.27
CA ALA A 54 0.88 -41.55 22.60
C ALA A 54 -0.06 -40.49 23.21
N ASN A 55 -0.17 -40.43 24.53
CA ASN A 55 -1.00 -39.43 25.22
C ASN A 55 -0.51 -38.00 24.95
N ALA A 56 0.81 -37.77 24.97
CA ALA A 56 1.38 -36.47 24.64
C ALA A 56 1.06 -36.04 23.19
N THR A 57 1.13 -36.98 22.24
CA THR A 57 0.77 -36.67 20.83
C THR A 57 -0.71 -36.36 20.66
N VAL A 58 -1.60 -37.07 21.36
CA VAL A 58 -3.05 -36.80 21.32
C VAL A 58 -3.34 -35.42 21.91
N GLN A 59 -2.77 -35.10 23.08
CA GLN A 59 -2.94 -33.77 23.69
C GLN A 59 -2.47 -32.64 22.78
N LEU A 60 -1.30 -32.80 22.14
CA LEU A 60 -0.79 -31.79 21.22
C LEU A 60 -1.72 -31.62 20.01
N LYS A 61 -2.25 -32.72 19.47
CA LYS A 61 -3.21 -32.68 18.35
C LYS A 61 -4.51 -31.99 18.75
N ASP A 62 -5.04 -32.29 19.92
CA ASP A 62 -6.27 -31.66 20.44
C ASP A 62 -6.06 -30.17 20.68
N GLN A 63 -4.90 -29.77 21.22
CA GLN A 63 -4.53 -28.36 21.36
C GLN A 63 -4.49 -27.64 20.02
N VAL A 64 -3.79 -28.20 19.03
CA VAL A 64 -3.70 -27.60 17.69
C VAL A 64 -5.06 -27.53 17.01
N ALA A 65 -5.92 -28.55 17.17
CA ALA A 65 -7.27 -28.55 16.62
C ALA A 65 -8.13 -27.44 17.25
N ASN A 66 -8.09 -27.30 18.57
CA ASN A 66 -8.82 -26.25 19.29
C ASN A 66 -8.31 -24.85 18.91
N ASP A 67 -6.99 -24.66 18.86
CA ASP A 67 -6.40 -23.38 18.45
C ASP A 67 -6.81 -23.01 17.02
N LEU A 68 -6.78 -23.98 16.11
CA LEU A 68 -7.21 -23.78 14.73
C LEU A 68 -8.70 -23.40 14.64
N ASP A 69 -9.57 -24.09 15.37
CA ASP A 69 -11.01 -23.80 15.40
C ASP A 69 -11.29 -22.40 15.96
N THR A 70 -10.57 -21.98 17.01
CA THR A 70 -10.73 -20.64 17.57
C THR A 70 -10.33 -19.56 16.57
N GLU A 71 -9.23 -19.77 15.84
CA GLU A 71 -8.75 -18.82 14.83
C GLU A 71 -9.67 -18.79 13.60
N LEU A 72 -10.18 -19.95 13.16
CA LEU A 72 -11.18 -20.04 12.10
C LEU A 72 -12.47 -19.30 12.49
N LEU A 73 -12.94 -19.45 13.72
CA LEU A 73 -14.10 -18.72 14.23
C LEU A 73 -13.84 -17.20 14.24
N ARG A 74 -12.65 -16.78 14.67
CA ARG A 74 -12.24 -15.37 14.65
C ARG A 74 -12.23 -14.81 13.23
N ARG A 75 -11.53 -15.46 12.30
CA ARG A 75 -11.46 -15.09 10.87
C ARG A 75 -12.85 -15.00 10.24
N ASN A 76 -13.72 -15.97 10.50
CA ASN A 76 -15.08 -15.97 9.96
C ASN A 76 -15.93 -14.81 10.50
N ARG A 77 -15.77 -14.43 11.78
CA ARG A 77 -16.44 -13.25 12.34
C ARG A 77 -15.96 -11.96 11.69
N GLU A 78 -14.65 -11.80 11.54
CA GLU A 78 -14.03 -10.63 10.90
C GLU A 78 -14.49 -10.49 9.43
N LEU A 79 -14.49 -11.59 8.67
CA LEU A 79 -14.98 -11.59 7.29
C LEU A 79 -16.46 -11.20 7.20
N ARG A 80 -17.31 -11.74 8.07
CA ARG A 80 -18.74 -11.36 8.13
C ARG A 80 -18.92 -9.89 8.46
N GLN A 81 -18.12 -9.33 9.37
CA GLN A 81 -18.17 -7.91 9.70
C GLN A 81 -17.78 -7.06 8.49
N LYS A 82 -16.62 -7.34 7.87
CA LYS A 82 -16.17 -6.60 6.68
C LYS A 82 -17.17 -6.71 5.52
N SER A 83 -17.78 -7.87 5.32
CA SER A 83 -18.82 -8.05 4.30
C SER A 83 -20.04 -7.16 4.56
N ARG A 84 -20.47 -6.99 5.82
CA ARG A 84 -21.57 -6.08 6.17
C ARG A 84 -21.20 -4.61 5.97
N GLU A 85 -19.99 -4.23 6.38
CA GLU A 85 -19.48 -2.86 6.19
C GLU A 85 -19.39 -2.48 4.70
N LEU A 86 -18.92 -3.39 3.84
CA LEU A 86 -18.88 -3.18 2.40
C LEU A 86 -20.28 -3.05 1.81
N LEU A 87 -21.23 -3.90 2.23
CA LEU A 87 -22.62 -3.80 1.78
C LEU A 87 -23.24 -2.45 2.15
N GLN A 88 -23.03 -1.99 3.39
CA GLN A 88 -23.53 -0.68 3.84
C GLN A 88 -22.91 0.47 3.04
N LYS A 89 -21.61 0.42 2.76
CA LYS A 89 -20.93 1.42 1.92
C LYS A 89 -21.47 1.43 0.49
N ASN A 90 -21.72 0.27 -0.10
CA ASN A 90 -22.28 0.19 -1.45
C ASN A 90 -23.67 0.82 -1.51
N ILE A 91 -24.55 0.52 -0.56
CA ILE A 91 -25.89 1.13 -0.47
C ILE A 91 -25.78 2.66 -0.37
N LEU A 92 -24.87 3.17 0.48
CA LEU A 92 -24.67 4.61 0.62
C LEU A 92 -24.16 5.26 -0.68
N LEU A 93 -23.22 4.62 -1.36
CA LEU A 93 -22.67 5.11 -2.64
C LEU A 93 -23.76 5.15 -3.72
N GLU A 94 -24.62 4.14 -3.79
CA GLU A 94 -25.77 4.12 -4.70
C GLU A 94 -26.75 5.27 -4.41
N GLN A 95 -27.05 5.54 -3.14
CA GLN A 95 -27.89 6.68 -2.73
C GLN A 95 -27.27 8.02 -3.15
N GLN A 96 -25.96 8.20 -2.92
CA GLN A 96 -25.24 9.41 -3.31
C GLN A 96 -25.21 9.60 -4.82
N ALA A 97 -25.03 8.52 -5.59
CA ALA A 97 -25.05 8.58 -7.05
C ALA A 97 -26.42 9.06 -7.57
N LEU A 98 -27.51 8.54 -6.99
CA LEU A 98 -28.87 8.96 -7.35
C LEU A 98 -29.13 10.43 -7.00
N GLU A 99 -28.66 10.89 -5.84
CA GLU A 99 -28.75 12.29 -5.44
C GLU A 99 -27.98 13.22 -6.40
N LEU A 100 -26.76 12.85 -6.79
CA LEU A 100 -25.95 13.61 -7.74
C LEU A 100 -26.63 13.73 -9.10
N VAL A 101 -27.24 12.64 -9.59
CA VAL A 101 -28.02 12.67 -10.84
C VAL A 101 -29.18 13.67 -10.74
N SER A 102 -29.91 13.67 -9.63
CA SER A 102 -31.00 14.63 -9.39
C SER A 102 -30.52 16.08 -9.35
N ARG A 103 -29.44 16.36 -8.61
CA ARG A 103 -28.83 17.70 -8.55
C ARG A 103 -28.34 18.18 -9.92
N ASN A 104 -27.71 17.30 -10.69
CA ASN A 104 -27.23 17.62 -12.04
C ASN A 104 -28.40 17.95 -12.99
N ALA A 105 -29.51 17.22 -12.90
CA ALA A 105 -30.71 17.53 -13.66
C ALA A 105 -31.29 18.90 -13.29
N LEU A 106 -31.29 19.27 -12.01
CA LEU A 106 -31.73 20.58 -11.55
C LEU A 106 -30.83 21.71 -12.05
N LEU A 107 -29.51 21.54 -11.94
CA LEU A 107 -28.53 22.53 -12.45
C LEU A 107 -28.70 22.77 -13.94
N LYS A 108 -28.96 21.71 -14.72
CA LYS A 108 -29.23 21.84 -16.16
C LYS A 108 -30.51 22.66 -16.41
N LYS A 109 -31.58 22.42 -15.66
CA LYS A 109 -32.81 23.25 -15.75
C LYS A 109 -32.55 24.71 -15.38
N GLN A 110 -31.76 24.96 -14.34
CA GLN A 110 -31.38 26.32 -13.95
C GLN A 110 -30.55 27.01 -15.04
N GLN A 111 -29.62 26.28 -15.67
CA GLN A 111 -28.82 26.78 -16.78
C GLN A 111 -29.70 27.16 -17.98
N GLU A 112 -30.69 26.33 -18.33
CA GLU A 112 -31.67 26.62 -19.39
C GLU A 112 -32.52 27.85 -19.05
N GLN A 113 -32.93 28.02 -17.79
CA GLN A 113 -33.66 29.21 -17.34
C GLN A 113 -32.82 30.48 -17.45
N ILE A 114 -31.55 30.44 -17.03
CA ILE A 114 -30.62 31.57 -17.15
C ILE A 114 -30.43 31.94 -18.62
N LEU A 115 -30.24 30.95 -19.51
CA LEU A 115 -30.15 31.17 -20.96
C LEU A 115 -31.41 31.85 -21.50
N ARG A 116 -32.58 31.36 -21.12
CA ARG A 116 -33.86 31.96 -21.54
C ARG A 116 -34.00 33.41 -21.05
N LEU A 117 -33.65 33.67 -19.80
CA LEU A 117 -33.66 35.03 -19.22
C LEU A 117 -32.70 35.95 -19.96
N ASN A 118 -31.48 35.49 -20.29
CA ASN A 118 -30.52 36.29 -21.05
C ASN A 118 -31.07 36.66 -22.45
N VAL A 119 -31.69 35.71 -23.15
CA VAL A 119 -32.32 35.97 -24.47
C VAL A 119 -33.48 36.98 -24.35
N LEU A 120 -34.29 36.89 -23.29
CA LEU A 120 -35.38 37.85 -23.06
C LEU A 120 -34.85 39.25 -22.72
N LEU A 121 -33.77 39.33 -21.92
CA LEU A 121 -33.12 40.60 -21.59
C LEU A 121 -32.43 41.24 -22.80
N GLU A 122 -31.96 40.44 -23.77
CA GLU A 122 -31.41 40.95 -25.04
C GLU A 122 -32.45 41.69 -25.90
N ILE A 123 -33.75 41.43 -25.71
CA ILE A 123 -34.84 42.08 -26.47
C ILE A 123 -35.16 43.49 -25.93
N GLU A 124 -34.84 43.80 -24.66
CA GLU A 124 -35.27 45.05 -24.01
C GLU A 124 -34.23 46.19 -24.01
N HIS A 125 -33.01 45.98 -24.48
CA HIS A 125 -31.92 46.96 -24.35
C HIS A 125 -31.40 47.45 -25.70
N VAL A 126 -31.67 48.73 -26.02
CA VAL A 126 -30.86 49.51 -26.97
C VAL A 126 -29.38 49.38 -26.55
N PRO A 127 -28.46 48.96 -27.44
CA PRO A 127 -27.13 48.58 -26.99
C PRO A 127 -26.30 49.83 -26.70
N ILE A 128 -26.18 50.20 -25.42
CA ILE A 128 -25.06 51.01 -24.96
C ILE A 128 -23.83 50.09 -25.00
N ASN A 129 -22.91 50.44 -25.88
CA ASN A 129 -21.65 49.76 -26.18
C ASN A 129 -20.67 49.82 -24.98
N LEU A 130 -20.97 49.09 -23.91
CA LEU A 130 -20.07 48.87 -22.78
C LEU A 130 -19.87 47.38 -22.45
N SER A 131 -20.21 46.48 -23.38
CA SER A 131 -20.02 45.02 -23.24
C SER A 131 -18.89 44.47 -24.11
N ASN A 132 -18.31 45.29 -24.99
CA ASN A 132 -17.16 44.91 -25.82
C ASN A 132 -15.82 44.94 -25.05
N THR A 133 -15.82 45.37 -23.79
CA THR A 133 -14.61 45.43 -22.94
C THR A 133 -14.48 44.22 -22.00
N TYR A 134 -15.57 43.52 -21.70
CA TYR A 134 -15.56 42.37 -20.77
C TYR A 134 -15.58 40.99 -21.45
N LYS A 135 -15.96 40.91 -22.73
CA LYS A 135 -15.93 39.66 -23.52
C LYS A 135 -14.79 39.56 -24.55
N SER A 136 -13.99 40.61 -24.79
CA SER A 136 -12.99 40.64 -25.87
C SER A 136 -11.55 40.30 -25.48
N LYS A 137 -11.30 39.75 -24.27
CA LYS A 137 -9.95 39.30 -23.89
C LYS A 137 -9.88 38.01 -23.08
N ILE A 138 -10.89 37.16 -23.24
CA ILE A 138 -10.82 35.75 -22.87
C ILE A 138 -11.04 34.98 -24.17
N SER A 139 -10.07 35.08 -25.07
CA SER A 139 -9.81 34.02 -26.04
C SER A 139 -9.04 32.94 -25.30
N THR A 140 -9.70 32.26 -24.36
CA THR A 140 -9.21 31.01 -23.77
C THR A 140 -9.98 29.86 -24.42
N ASP A 141 -9.94 29.79 -25.75
CA ASP A 141 -10.11 28.52 -26.48
C ASP A 141 -8.80 27.71 -26.34
N PHE A 142 -8.31 27.61 -25.11
CA PHE A 142 -7.19 26.77 -24.75
C PHE A 142 -7.69 25.86 -23.62
N ASP A 143 -7.68 24.58 -23.91
CA ASP A 143 -8.57 23.55 -23.36
C ASP A 143 -8.28 23.30 -21.87
N GLU A 144 -8.88 24.12 -21.00
CA GLU A 144 -8.78 23.96 -19.55
C GLU A 144 -9.21 22.55 -19.11
N ALA A 145 -10.17 21.96 -19.83
CA ALA A 145 -10.59 20.58 -19.62
C ALA A 145 -9.47 19.58 -19.96
N GLU A 146 -8.70 19.82 -21.03
CA GLU A 146 -7.51 19.01 -21.38
C GLU A 146 -6.44 19.08 -20.28
N PHE A 147 -6.18 20.27 -19.73
CA PHE A 147 -5.22 20.43 -18.63
C PHE A 147 -5.65 19.64 -17.39
N VAL A 148 -6.92 19.75 -16.98
CA VAL A 148 -7.47 19.04 -15.82
C VAL A 148 -7.43 17.52 -16.05
N HIS A 149 -7.70 17.07 -17.28
CA HIS A 149 -7.62 15.65 -17.65
C HIS A 149 -6.18 15.13 -17.62
N GLN A 150 -5.20 15.93 -18.07
CA GLN A 150 -3.79 15.52 -18.11
C GLN A 150 -3.11 15.57 -16.73
N TYR A 151 -3.54 16.48 -15.85
CA TYR A 151 -2.97 16.67 -14.51
C TYR A 151 -4.05 16.61 -13.41
N PRO A 152 -4.73 15.46 -13.24
CA PRO A 152 -5.85 15.34 -12.31
C PRO A 152 -5.43 15.30 -10.85
N ASN A 153 -4.18 14.92 -10.57
CA ASN A 153 -3.67 14.72 -9.21
C ASN A 153 -2.20 15.09 -9.05
N LYS A 154 -1.74 15.03 -7.80
CA LYS A 154 -0.37 15.31 -7.38
C LYS A 154 0.65 14.44 -8.12
N GLU A 155 0.32 13.16 -8.27
CA GLU A 155 1.18 12.13 -8.83
C GLU A 155 1.46 12.41 -10.30
N ALA A 156 0.45 12.78 -11.08
CA ALA A 156 0.58 13.17 -12.47
C ALA A 156 1.51 14.40 -12.63
N CYS A 157 1.35 15.40 -11.76
CA CYS A 157 2.22 16.58 -11.75
C CYS A 157 3.69 16.20 -11.48
N TYR A 158 3.93 15.38 -10.45
CA TYR A 158 5.30 14.95 -10.10
C TYR A 158 5.92 14.01 -11.13
N GLN A 159 5.14 13.11 -11.73
CA GLN A 159 5.61 12.24 -12.79
C GLN A 159 6.05 13.07 -14.01
N PHE A 160 5.24 14.07 -14.39
CA PHE A 160 5.61 15.00 -15.44
C PHE A 160 6.91 15.75 -15.10
N LEU A 161 7.05 16.29 -13.89
CA LEU A 161 8.28 16.97 -13.48
C LEU A 161 9.50 16.04 -13.53
N ALA A 162 9.37 14.80 -13.05
CA ALA A 162 10.47 13.85 -13.07
C ALA A 162 10.91 13.53 -14.50
N ASN A 163 9.96 13.37 -15.41
CA ASN A 163 10.24 13.14 -16.83
C ASN A 163 10.90 14.35 -17.48
N ALA A 164 10.39 15.56 -17.23
CA ALA A 164 10.94 16.80 -17.78
C ALA A 164 12.34 17.10 -17.23
N LYS A 165 12.55 16.95 -15.91
CA LYS A 165 13.81 17.28 -15.24
C LYS A 165 14.95 16.35 -15.66
N TRP A 166 14.68 15.06 -15.78
CA TRP A 166 15.71 14.06 -16.09
C TRP A 166 15.52 13.43 -17.48
N GLN A 167 14.93 14.18 -18.41
CA GLN A 167 14.76 13.75 -19.80
C GLN A 167 16.10 13.38 -20.46
N ASN A 168 17.15 14.14 -20.14
CA ASN A 168 18.51 13.93 -20.65
C ASN A 168 19.36 12.99 -19.76
N GLY A 169 18.71 12.23 -18.87
CA GLY A 169 19.38 11.37 -17.89
C GLY A 169 19.54 12.02 -16.50
N TYR A 170 19.85 11.18 -15.52
CA TYR A 170 20.20 11.65 -14.18
C TYR A 170 21.68 12.03 -14.14
N ASN A 171 21.99 13.19 -13.57
CA ASN A 171 23.35 13.57 -13.23
C ASN A 171 23.33 14.22 -11.84
N CYS A 172 24.01 13.60 -10.87
CA CYS A 172 24.02 14.10 -9.50
C CYS A 172 24.72 15.45 -9.38
N VAL A 173 23.97 16.48 -8.95
CA VAL A 173 24.47 17.85 -8.72
C VAL A 173 25.69 17.93 -7.80
N LYS A 174 25.86 16.96 -6.89
CA LYS A 174 26.98 16.93 -5.92
C LYS A 174 28.24 16.26 -6.43
N CYS A 175 28.14 15.21 -7.25
CA CYS A 175 29.29 14.34 -7.54
C CYS A 175 29.40 13.85 -9.00
N GLY A 176 28.48 14.25 -9.88
CA GLY A 176 28.52 13.90 -11.30
C GLY A 176 28.07 12.48 -11.65
N ASN A 177 27.68 11.65 -10.66
CA ASN A 177 27.29 10.26 -10.90
C ASN A 177 25.95 10.16 -11.63
N SER A 178 25.87 9.27 -12.62
CA SER A 178 24.67 9.03 -13.42
C SER A 178 23.73 7.96 -12.85
N ASN A 179 24.22 7.15 -11.92
CA ASN A 179 23.43 6.10 -11.28
C ASN A 179 22.63 6.63 -10.08
N TYR A 180 21.36 6.20 -9.98
CA TYR A 180 20.46 6.57 -8.89
C TYR A 180 19.60 5.39 -8.42
N CYS A 181 19.10 5.50 -7.20
CA CYS A 181 18.02 4.70 -6.65
C CYS A 181 16.84 5.60 -6.25
N LYS A 182 15.72 4.98 -5.86
CA LYS A 182 14.53 5.72 -5.40
C LYS A 182 14.86 6.52 -4.13
N GLY A 183 14.47 7.80 -4.11
CA GLY A 183 14.58 8.67 -2.93
C GLY A 183 13.59 8.32 -1.82
N LYS A 184 13.71 9.00 -0.68
CA LYS A 184 12.77 8.90 0.45
C LYS A 184 11.42 9.51 0.09
N THR A 185 11.42 10.64 -0.62
CA THR A 185 10.17 11.24 -1.13
C THR A 185 9.84 10.65 -2.50
N PRO A 186 8.57 10.36 -2.82
CA PRO A 186 8.17 9.85 -4.12
C PRO A 186 8.71 10.71 -5.27
N TYR A 187 9.18 10.06 -6.33
CA TYR A 187 9.79 10.65 -7.53
C TYR A 187 11.17 11.33 -7.35
N ASN A 188 11.68 11.49 -6.12
CA ASN A 188 13.05 11.95 -5.91
C ASN A 188 14.05 10.88 -6.37
N ARG A 189 15.23 11.33 -6.79
CA ARG A 189 16.34 10.44 -7.16
C ARG A 189 17.47 10.58 -6.16
N ARG A 190 17.88 9.46 -5.58
CA ARG A 190 19.00 9.39 -4.64
C ARG A 190 20.23 8.85 -5.35
N CYS A 191 21.33 9.59 -5.28
CA CYS A 191 22.60 9.18 -5.87
C CYS A 191 23.14 7.92 -5.19
N THR A 192 23.56 6.91 -5.96
CA THR A 192 24.16 5.69 -5.41
C THR A 192 25.59 5.88 -4.88
N LYS A 193 26.29 6.95 -5.31
CA LYS A 193 27.68 7.23 -4.94
C LYS A 193 27.81 8.08 -3.68
N CYS A 194 27.17 9.26 -3.66
CA CYS A 194 27.29 10.22 -2.55
C CYS A 194 26.07 10.25 -1.61
N ALA A 195 25.06 9.40 -1.88
CA ALA A 195 23.82 9.32 -1.12
C ALA A 195 22.99 10.63 -1.05
N TYR A 196 23.37 11.66 -1.81
CA TYR A 196 22.60 12.89 -1.97
C TYR A 196 21.25 12.58 -2.61
N GLU A 197 20.19 13.07 -2.01
CA GLU A 197 18.83 12.95 -2.52
C GLU A 197 18.42 14.26 -3.18
N GLU A 198 18.17 14.20 -4.48
CA GLU A 198 17.76 15.35 -5.25
C GLU A 198 16.24 15.40 -5.36
N SER A 199 15.67 16.53 -4.90
CA SER A 199 14.24 16.79 -5.02
C SER A 199 13.84 17.02 -6.46
N ILE A 200 12.66 16.53 -6.86
CA ILE A 200 12.09 16.81 -8.19
C ILE A 200 11.86 18.31 -8.39
N LEU A 201 11.58 19.05 -7.32
CA LEU A 201 11.32 20.49 -7.36
C LEU A 201 12.60 21.32 -7.46
N HIS A 202 13.76 20.76 -7.14
CA HIS A 202 15.04 21.46 -7.18
C HIS A 202 15.41 21.81 -8.63
N HIS A 203 15.96 23.01 -8.87
CA HIS A 203 16.22 23.52 -10.22
C HIS A 203 14.98 23.57 -11.15
N THR A 204 13.80 23.78 -10.56
CA THR A 204 12.55 24.03 -11.30
C THR A 204 11.91 25.33 -10.83
N ILE A 205 10.92 25.83 -11.57
CA ILE A 205 10.16 27.00 -11.14
C ILE A 205 9.41 26.79 -9.82
N PHE A 206 9.15 25.53 -9.48
CA PHE A 206 8.47 25.08 -8.27
C PHE A 206 9.45 24.84 -7.11
N GLU A 207 10.69 25.31 -7.22
CA GLU A 207 11.63 25.29 -6.11
C GLU A 207 11.08 26.07 -4.90
N ASN A 208 11.25 25.50 -3.71
CA ASN A 208 10.71 25.99 -2.45
C ASN A 208 9.18 26.18 -2.47
N ASN A 209 8.46 25.32 -3.20
CA ASN A 209 7.01 25.38 -3.29
C ASN A 209 6.33 25.14 -1.94
N ARG A 210 5.41 26.05 -1.56
CA ARG A 210 4.65 26.00 -0.30
C ARG A 210 3.14 25.82 -0.49
N ILE A 211 2.68 25.66 -1.73
CA ILE A 211 1.29 25.40 -2.07
C ILE A 211 1.14 23.99 -2.65
N PRO A 212 -0.07 23.41 -2.72
CA PRO A 212 -0.28 22.16 -3.46
C PRO A 212 0.26 22.28 -4.90
N ILE A 213 0.97 21.24 -5.36
CA ILE A 213 1.70 21.30 -6.63
C ILE A 213 0.76 21.46 -7.84
N GLU A 214 -0.44 20.89 -7.74
CA GLU A 214 -1.52 20.96 -8.72
C GLU A 214 -1.94 22.42 -8.93
N LYS A 215 -2.09 23.17 -7.81
CA LYS A 215 -2.39 24.60 -7.85
C LYS A 215 -1.23 25.41 -8.45
N ALA A 216 0.02 25.03 -8.15
CA ALA A 216 1.18 25.70 -8.72
C ALA A 216 1.28 25.46 -10.24
N PHE A 217 1.00 24.25 -10.69
CA PHE A 217 0.93 23.86 -12.10
C PHE A 217 -0.15 24.64 -12.83
N TYR A 218 -1.36 24.69 -12.27
CA TYR A 218 -2.46 25.43 -12.86
C TYR A 218 -2.19 26.95 -12.86
N LEU A 219 -1.52 27.49 -11.84
CA LEU A 219 -1.04 28.86 -11.84
C LEU A 219 -0.09 29.14 -13.01
N LEU A 220 0.88 28.25 -13.26
CA LEU A 220 1.79 28.35 -14.40
C LEU A 220 1.02 28.35 -15.72
N TYR A 221 0.09 27.42 -15.88
CA TYR A 221 -0.77 27.32 -17.05
C TYR A 221 -1.53 28.63 -17.29
N LEU A 222 -2.23 29.15 -16.28
CA LEU A 222 -2.98 30.41 -16.38
C LEU A 222 -2.07 31.60 -16.73
N MET A 223 -0.88 31.66 -16.13
CA MET A 223 0.11 32.69 -16.43
C MET A 223 0.58 32.61 -17.88
N TYR A 224 0.86 31.41 -18.40
CA TYR A 224 1.28 31.22 -19.78
C TYR A 224 0.16 31.55 -20.77
N SER A 225 -1.04 30.99 -20.56
CA SER A 225 -2.21 31.19 -21.43
C SER A 225 -2.60 32.67 -21.53
N ASN A 226 -2.45 33.43 -20.44
CA ASN A 226 -2.68 34.87 -20.42
C ASN A 226 -1.45 35.71 -20.83
N LYS A 227 -0.40 35.11 -21.38
CA LYS A 227 0.86 35.79 -21.77
C LYS A 227 1.47 36.63 -20.63
N GLY A 228 1.27 36.18 -19.40
CA GLY A 228 1.71 36.86 -18.17
C GLY A 228 0.88 38.08 -17.77
N ALA A 229 -0.27 38.35 -18.38
CA ALA A 229 -1.08 39.54 -18.11
C ALA A 229 -2.13 39.36 -16.98
N ILE A 230 -2.29 38.15 -16.44
CA ILE A 230 -3.27 37.88 -15.37
C ILE A 230 -2.85 38.53 -14.04
N SER A 231 -3.81 39.12 -13.33
CA SER A 231 -3.59 39.79 -12.05
C SER A 231 -3.45 38.79 -10.90
N SER A 232 -2.67 39.13 -9.87
CA SER A 232 -2.52 38.26 -8.68
C SER A 232 -3.82 38.09 -7.90
N HIS A 233 -4.72 39.09 -7.95
CA HIS A 233 -6.05 38.99 -7.36
C HIS A 233 -6.91 37.96 -8.09
N LYS A 234 -6.89 37.95 -9.43
CA LYS A 234 -7.65 36.97 -10.20
C LYS A 234 -7.12 35.55 -9.98
N LEU A 235 -5.79 35.38 -9.96
CA LEU A 235 -5.17 34.11 -9.60
C LEU A 235 -5.59 33.62 -8.21
N ALA A 236 -5.70 34.52 -7.24
CA ALA A 236 -6.10 34.17 -5.87
C ALA A 236 -7.55 33.67 -5.81
N GLU A 237 -8.44 34.35 -6.51
CA GLU A 237 -9.85 33.96 -6.66
C GLU A 237 -9.98 32.59 -7.33
N THR A 238 -9.31 32.39 -8.47
CA THR A 238 -9.38 31.14 -9.24
C THR A 238 -8.77 29.94 -8.50
N LEU A 239 -7.64 30.12 -7.81
CA LEU A 239 -6.91 29.03 -7.16
C LEU A 239 -7.32 28.81 -5.70
N GLY A 240 -8.04 29.75 -5.10
CA GLY A 240 -8.32 29.75 -3.66
C GLY A 240 -7.04 29.73 -2.82
N ILE A 241 -6.06 30.57 -3.17
CA ILE A 241 -4.80 30.76 -2.40
C ILE A 241 -4.58 32.24 -2.08
N ARG A 242 -3.73 32.53 -1.09
CA ARG A 242 -3.45 33.92 -0.69
C ARG A 242 -2.85 34.72 -1.84
N GLN A 243 -3.39 35.92 -2.09
CA GLN A 243 -2.95 36.82 -3.17
C GLN A 243 -1.44 37.11 -3.16
N SER A 244 -0.82 37.26 -1.98
CA SER A 244 0.62 37.50 -1.88
C SER A 244 1.47 36.32 -2.39
N THR A 245 0.94 35.10 -2.23
CA THR A 245 1.56 33.89 -2.79
C THR A 245 1.41 33.88 -4.32
N CYS A 246 0.21 34.18 -4.84
CA CYS A 246 0.00 34.34 -6.28
C CYS A 246 0.96 35.36 -6.89
N TRP A 247 1.12 36.53 -6.25
CA TRP A 247 2.01 37.59 -6.73
C TRP A 247 3.46 37.12 -6.81
N THR A 248 3.95 36.42 -5.79
CA THR A 248 5.32 35.90 -5.75
C THR A 248 5.56 34.90 -6.89
N TYR A 249 4.64 33.96 -7.10
CA TYR A 249 4.74 32.98 -8.19
C TYR A 249 4.60 33.64 -9.56
N ALA A 250 3.62 34.52 -9.73
CA ALA A 250 3.38 35.25 -10.97
C ALA A 250 4.61 36.05 -11.38
N ASN A 251 5.29 36.73 -10.45
CA ASN A 251 6.51 37.47 -10.74
C ASN A 251 7.67 36.57 -11.14
N ARG A 252 7.85 35.44 -10.44
CA ARG A 252 8.86 34.42 -10.81
C ARG A 252 8.63 33.93 -12.24
N ILE A 253 7.40 33.54 -12.57
CA ILE A 253 7.03 33.05 -13.90
C ILE A 253 7.20 34.14 -14.95
N ARG A 254 6.75 35.36 -14.67
CA ARG A 254 6.85 36.51 -15.59
C ARG A 254 8.31 36.85 -15.90
N LYS A 255 9.21 36.75 -14.92
CA LYS A 255 10.66 36.89 -15.12
C LYS A 255 11.19 35.84 -16.10
N ILE A 256 10.85 34.58 -15.90
CA ILE A 256 11.28 33.47 -16.77
C ILE A 256 10.71 33.61 -18.18
N MET A 257 9.43 33.97 -18.31
CA MET A 257 8.80 34.24 -19.61
C MET A 257 9.47 35.39 -20.35
N HIS A 258 9.95 36.40 -19.62
CA HIS A 258 10.69 37.51 -20.20
C HIS A 258 12.08 37.10 -20.68
N GLU A 259 12.83 36.37 -19.84
CA GLU A 259 14.17 35.84 -20.17
C GLU A 259 14.12 34.89 -21.37
N ARG A 260 13.09 34.03 -21.45
CA ARG A 260 12.91 33.02 -22.51
C ARG A 260 11.99 33.47 -23.64
N LYS A 261 11.75 34.78 -23.80
CA LYS A 261 10.83 35.33 -24.82
C LYS A 261 11.16 34.86 -26.24
N LYS A 262 12.43 34.61 -26.57
CA LYS A 262 12.87 34.09 -27.88
C LYS A 262 12.47 32.63 -28.09
N GLU A 263 12.54 31.80 -27.06
CA GLU A 263 12.15 30.37 -27.10
C GLU A 263 10.62 30.22 -27.17
N ILE A 264 9.88 31.11 -26.51
CA ILE A 264 8.41 31.10 -26.47
C ILE A 264 7.79 31.57 -27.80
N LYS A 265 8.52 32.38 -28.59
CA LYS A 265 8.00 33.00 -29.83
C LYS A 265 7.72 32.03 -30.99
N GLY A 266 8.06 30.75 -30.88
CA GLY A 266 7.92 29.77 -31.97
C GLY A 266 7.37 28.41 -31.57
N ILE A 267 6.75 28.26 -30.39
CA ILE A 267 6.32 26.95 -29.89
C ILE A 267 4.80 26.91 -29.72
N ASP A 268 4.22 25.84 -30.26
CA ASP A 268 2.82 25.42 -30.23
C ASP A 268 2.21 25.33 -28.82
N LYS A 269 0.88 25.17 -28.85
CA LYS A 269 -0.10 24.84 -27.79
C LYS A 269 0.46 24.43 -26.41
N MET A 270 1.44 23.52 -26.28
CA MET A 270 2.00 23.05 -24.99
C MET A 270 3.27 23.79 -24.48
N GLY A 271 3.62 24.96 -25.02
CA GLY A 271 4.88 25.66 -24.70
C GLY A 271 5.11 26.02 -23.22
N TRP A 272 4.07 26.02 -22.37
CA TRP A 272 4.22 26.25 -20.92
C TRP A 272 5.06 25.15 -20.25
N GLN A 273 5.04 23.92 -20.76
CA GLN A 273 5.80 22.78 -20.24
C GLN A 273 7.32 23.05 -20.28
N ASN A 274 7.79 23.79 -21.28
CA ASN A 274 9.21 24.15 -21.45
C ASN A 274 9.69 25.20 -20.43
N LEU A 275 8.78 25.86 -19.72
CA LEU A 275 9.12 26.85 -18.70
C LEU A 275 9.41 26.22 -17.34
N VAL A 276 9.09 24.93 -17.16
CA VAL A 276 9.06 24.28 -15.85
C VAL A 276 10.45 24.01 -15.28
N VAL A 277 11.41 23.62 -16.13
CA VAL A 277 12.77 23.26 -15.73
C VAL A 277 13.75 24.37 -16.12
N TYR A 278 14.65 24.72 -15.21
CA TYR A 278 15.77 25.61 -15.53
C TYR A 278 16.77 24.83 -16.41
N LYS A 279 17.09 25.37 -17.59
CA LYS A 279 18.15 24.84 -18.45
C LYS A 279 19.47 25.47 -18.03
#